data_AF-A0A2N9HBA4-F1
#
_entry.id   AF-A0A2N9HBA4-F1
#
_cell.length_a   1.000
_cell.length_b   1.000
_cell.length_c   1.000
_cell.angle_alpha   90.00
_cell.angle_beta   90.00
_cell.angle_gamma   90.00
#
_symmetry.space_group_name_H-M   'P 1'
#
loop_
_entity.id
_entity.type
_entity.pdbx_description
1 polymer ?
#
loop_
_entity_poly.entity_id
_entity_poly.type
_entity_poly.pdbx_seq_one_letter_code
_entity_poly.pdbx_strand_id
1 'polypeptide(L)'
;MGVFGEADALKKSGVLMGWVYGKALGGGAFPDLFSIAADREATVADLLSIRNGNLYWEVTFVRNLQDWEIVALTSCLDLLYSVALHDSGLDQLCWKRHSSKSFSVSSYYRCLNAHTIKQFPWKEVWKTKAPPRVAFFVWTAVLGKILTNDNLRKRRVVLVDWCCMCKAAGESSDHLFLHCSMAKQLWDTILLLFGAPWVMPRTVQDLITCWPGALGHRRHAEIWRVFPHCLMWCLWRERNLRTFEGKEMTSPDLQYLFYQLLFDWEMESVFGEPPSNSLASSASNEYMAQEPQFGTHKGVESTMGLTHIGSTGEAQMVDVSCKESSKRIAIARCKVILGKKVFDLVLANQMAKGDVLSVAKIAGISGAKHTSSLIPLCHNINLTNVRVDLTLKPEDFCVDIEGEAASTGKTGVEMEAMTAVTIAGLTVYDMCKAASKDIQITDVRLEHKTGGKSGDWSREE
;
A
#
# COMPACT_ATOMS: atom_id res chain seq x y z
N MET A 1 20.73 50.32 8.53
CA MET A 1 21.25 49.28 9.45
C MET A 1 20.04 48.43 9.81
N GLY A 2 19.86 47.30 9.13
CA GLY A 2 18.67 46.45 9.26
C GLY A 2 18.90 45.39 10.33
N VAL A 3 17.84 45.12 11.11
CA VAL A 3 17.72 44.05 12.11
C VAL A 3 16.52 43.19 11.73
N PHE A 4 16.78 41.97 11.25
CA PHE A 4 15.88 40.87 10.92
C PHE A 4 16.60 39.57 11.31
N GLY A 5 17.02 39.49 12.57
CA GLY A 5 16.99 38.21 13.29
C GLY A 5 15.55 37.94 13.69
N GLU A 6 14.97 36.82 13.23
CA GLU A 6 13.61 36.34 13.55
C GLU A 6 12.40 36.90 12.77
N ALA A 7 12.58 37.57 11.64
CA ALA A 7 11.45 38.02 10.80
C ALA A 7 10.56 36.88 10.25
N ASP A 8 11.12 35.69 10.01
CA ASP A 8 10.38 34.56 9.41
C ASP A 8 9.52 33.78 10.43
N ALA A 9 9.73 34.00 11.72
CA ALA A 9 8.89 33.47 12.79
C ALA A 9 7.50 34.14 12.83
N LEU A 10 7.44 35.42 12.44
CA LEU A 10 6.22 36.24 12.37
C LEU A 10 5.44 36.03 11.05
N LYS A 11 6.08 35.47 10.01
CA LYS A 11 5.40 35.09 8.75
C LYS A 11 4.39 33.95 8.89
N LYS A 12 4.54 33.05 9.86
CA LYS A 12 3.66 31.86 10.02
C LYS A 12 2.56 32.02 11.07
N SER A 13 2.62 33.03 11.94
CA SER A 13 1.53 33.36 12.87
C SER A 13 0.52 34.36 12.28
N GLY A 14 0.73 34.82 11.04
CA GLY A 14 -0.14 35.77 10.36
C GLY A 14 0.02 37.23 10.83
N VAL A 15 0.96 37.54 11.71
CA VAL A 15 0.93 38.80 12.46
C VAL A 15 1.62 39.97 11.78
N LEU A 16 2.67 39.76 11.01
CA LEU A 16 3.41 40.84 10.33
C LEU A 16 3.89 40.35 8.95
N MET A 17 2.95 40.08 8.06
CA MET A 17 3.22 40.19 6.64
C MET A 17 3.24 41.71 6.38
N GLY A 18 4.41 42.33 6.19
CA GLY A 18 4.55 43.78 5.96
C GLY A 18 5.99 44.29 5.85
N TRP A 19 6.91 43.67 6.60
CA TRP A 19 8.21 44.28 6.86
C TRP A 19 9.38 43.68 6.09
N VAL A 20 9.16 42.95 5.00
CA VAL A 20 10.27 42.48 4.15
C VAL A 20 9.89 42.67 2.68
N TYR A 21 10.64 43.54 2.00
CA TYR A 21 10.53 43.94 0.58
C TYR A 21 9.47 45.00 0.20
N GLY A 22 9.44 46.13 0.91
CA GLY A 22 9.02 47.41 0.31
C GLY A 22 7.62 47.45 -0.31
N LYS A 23 6.65 46.72 0.25
CA LYS A 23 5.23 46.85 -0.09
C LYS A 23 4.36 46.68 1.16
N ALA A 24 3.52 47.69 1.39
CA ALA A 24 2.41 47.68 2.32
C ALA A 24 1.57 46.41 2.19
N LEU A 25 1.24 45.77 3.32
CA LEU A 25 0.40 44.58 3.37
C LEU A 25 -0.87 44.87 4.17
N GLY A 26 -2.01 44.47 3.60
CA GLY A 26 -3.29 44.44 4.31
C GLY A 26 -3.38 43.24 5.25
N GLY A 27 -3.76 43.51 6.50
CA GLY A 27 -4.76 42.74 7.27
C GLY A 27 -4.49 41.27 7.64
N GLY A 28 -3.39 40.94 8.29
CA GLY A 28 -3.08 39.57 8.73
C GLY A 28 -3.68 39.13 10.09
N ALA A 29 -3.06 39.49 11.22
CA ALA A 29 -3.51 39.05 12.55
C ALA A 29 -4.09 40.14 13.44
N PHE A 30 -3.72 41.40 13.20
CA PHE A 30 -4.30 42.55 13.91
C PHE A 30 -4.73 43.63 12.90
N PRO A 31 -5.68 43.30 11.99
CA PRO A 31 -6.14 44.22 10.95
C PRO A 31 -6.69 45.51 11.54
N ASP A 32 -7.37 45.42 12.69
CA ASP A 32 -7.99 46.55 13.35
C ASP A 32 -6.95 47.54 13.88
N LEU A 33 -5.89 47.05 14.55
CA LEU A 33 -4.78 47.88 15.01
C LEU A 33 -3.99 48.49 13.84
N PHE A 34 -3.75 47.71 12.78
CA PHE A 34 -3.06 48.20 11.59
C PHE A 34 -3.85 49.32 10.87
N SER A 35 -5.18 49.19 10.84
CA SER A 35 -6.05 50.19 10.22
C SER A 35 -5.92 51.57 10.88
N ILE A 36 -5.51 51.62 12.14
CA ILE A 36 -5.38 52.86 12.94
C ILE A 36 -3.94 53.20 13.31
N ALA A 37 -2.94 52.48 12.79
CA ALA A 37 -1.53 52.81 13.01
C ALA A 37 -1.22 54.22 12.48
N ALA A 38 -0.46 55.00 13.26
CA ALA A 38 -0.06 56.36 12.88
C ALA A 38 0.84 56.36 11.64
N ASP A 39 1.73 55.37 11.56
CA ASP A 39 2.57 55.11 10.41
C ASP A 39 2.47 53.63 10.02
N ARG A 40 1.89 53.38 8.84
CA ARG A 40 1.72 52.03 8.29
C ARG A 40 2.98 51.53 7.59
N GLU A 41 3.94 52.42 7.38
CA GLU A 41 5.23 52.16 6.75
C GLU A 41 6.41 52.31 7.75
N ALA A 42 6.16 52.26 9.07
CA ALA A 42 7.20 52.27 10.11
C ALA A 42 7.90 50.92 10.34
N THR A 43 9.22 50.88 10.18
CA THR A 43 10.00 49.64 10.36
C THR A 43 10.08 49.17 11.80
N VAL A 44 10.45 47.90 12.00
CA VAL A 44 10.75 47.36 13.33
C VAL A 44 11.81 48.20 14.04
N ALA A 45 12.79 48.74 13.31
CA ALA A 45 13.82 49.61 13.89
C ALA A 45 13.26 50.99 14.30
N ASP A 46 12.20 51.46 13.65
CA ASP A 46 11.54 52.74 13.97
C ASP A 46 10.64 52.62 15.21
N LEU A 47 10.09 51.42 15.45
CA LEU A 47 9.16 51.14 16.54
C LEU A 47 9.80 50.50 17.78
N LEU A 48 11.07 50.11 17.71
CA LEU A 48 11.80 49.42 18.78
C LEU A 48 12.90 50.31 19.37
N SER A 49 12.80 50.57 20.67
CA SER A 49 13.84 51.24 21.45
C SER A 49 14.46 50.25 22.45
N ILE A 50 15.79 50.18 22.50
CA ILE A 50 16.51 49.37 23.49
C ILE A 50 17.07 50.30 24.57
N ARG A 51 16.61 50.16 25.82
CA ARG A 51 17.13 50.92 26.97
C ARG A 51 17.55 49.98 28.09
N ASN A 52 18.79 50.11 28.56
CA ASN A 52 19.35 49.29 29.65
C ASN A 52 19.21 47.76 29.43
N GLY A 53 19.34 47.29 28.18
CA GLY A 53 19.19 45.88 27.83
C GLY A 53 17.74 45.39 27.73
N ASN A 54 16.74 46.23 28.02
CA ASN A 54 15.33 45.93 27.84
C ASN A 54 14.80 46.50 26.53
N LEU A 55 13.96 45.71 25.86
CA LEU A 55 13.25 46.08 24.65
C LEU A 55 12.01 46.91 25.02
N TYR A 56 11.76 47.99 24.29
CA TYR A 56 10.56 48.82 24.43
C TYR A 56 9.95 49.05 23.06
N TRP A 57 8.68 48.68 22.90
CA TRP A 57 7.93 48.90 21.67
C TRP A 57 7.11 50.20 21.77
N GLU A 58 7.38 51.14 20.87
CA GLU A 58 6.69 52.43 20.79
C GLU A 58 5.69 52.42 19.62
N VAL A 59 4.53 51.80 19.82
CA VAL A 59 3.46 51.74 18.81
C VAL A 59 2.55 52.95 18.96
N THR A 60 2.35 53.70 17.87
CA THR A 60 1.52 54.92 17.84
C THR A 60 0.33 54.76 16.89
N PHE A 61 -0.79 55.41 17.23
CA PHE A 61 -2.06 55.31 16.51
C PHE A 61 -2.58 56.69 16.11
N VAL A 62 -3.29 56.79 14.97
CA VAL A 62 -3.89 58.05 14.49
C VAL A 62 -5.01 58.57 15.40
N ARG A 63 -5.53 57.70 16.27
CA ARG A 63 -6.57 58.02 17.25
C ARG A 63 -6.38 57.22 18.53
N ASN A 64 -7.06 57.63 19.59
CA ASN A 64 -7.13 56.84 20.82
C ASN A 64 -7.77 55.47 20.56
N LEU A 65 -7.27 54.47 21.29
CA LEU A 65 -7.79 53.11 21.27
C LEU A 65 -9.14 53.05 21.95
N GLN A 66 -10.03 52.24 21.39
CA GLN A 66 -11.30 51.89 22.00
C GLN A 66 -11.13 50.68 22.91
N ASP A 67 -12.03 50.50 23.88
CA ASP A 67 -11.92 49.45 24.90
C ASP A 67 -11.80 48.04 24.30
N TRP A 68 -12.48 47.77 23.17
CA TRP A 68 -12.40 46.48 22.48
C TRP A 68 -11.08 46.25 21.71
N GLU A 69 -10.34 47.32 21.37
CA GLU A 69 -9.05 47.26 20.66
C GLU A 69 -7.88 47.01 21.62
N ILE A 70 -8.06 47.31 22.92
CA ILE A 70 -7.04 47.09 23.95
C ILE A 70 -6.69 45.60 24.06
N VAL A 71 -7.66 44.70 23.95
CA VAL A 71 -7.43 43.25 24.00
C VAL A 71 -6.53 42.79 22.84
N ALA A 72 -6.75 43.36 21.65
CA ALA A 72 -5.91 43.11 20.48
C ALA A 72 -4.49 43.67 20.69
N LEU A 73 -4.36 44.87 21.27
CA LEU A 73 -3.07 45.47 21.57
C LEU A 73 -2.27 44.63 22.56
N THR A 74 -2.90 44.17 23.65
CA THR A 74 -2.23 43.31 24.65
C THR A 74 -1.72 42.02 24.00
N SER A 75 -2.56 41.37 23.19
CA SER A 75 -2.18 40.16 22.45
C SER A 75 -1.03 40.43 21.46
N CYS A 76 -1.01 41.62 20.86
CA CYS A 76 0.04 42.07 19.96
C CYS A 76 1.37 42.29 20.71
N LEU A 77 1.33 43.00 21.84
CA LEU A 77 2.51 43.26 22.67
C LEU A 77 3.07 41.97 23.28
N ASP A 78 2.22 41.08 23.81
CA ASP A 78 2.65 39.77 24.31
C ASP A 78 3.41 38.96 23.26
N LEU A 79 2.93 39.02 22.02
CA LEU A 79 3.63 38.39 20.91
C LEU A 79 4.97 39.08 20.61
N LEU A 80 5.00 40.41 20.56
CA LEU A 80 6.23 41.17 20.30
C LEU A 80 7.29 40.93 21.38
N TYR A 81 6.90 40.83 22.64
CA TYR A 81 7.79 40.51 23.76
C TYR A 81 8.16 39.01 23.86
N SER A 82 7.45 38.12 23.18
CA SER A 82 7.81 36.69 23.11
C SER A 82 9.01 36.40 22.19
N VAL A 83 9.48 37.40 21.45
CA VAL A 83 10.60 37.30 20.48
C VAL A 83 11.90 37.71 21.18
N ALA A 84 12.91 36.84 21.13
CA ALA A 84 14.22 37.11 21.73
C ALA A 84 15.15 37.72 20.68
N LEU A 85 15.38 39.03 20.75
CA LEU A 85 16.31 39.72 19.86
C LEU A 85 17.74 39.66 20.41
N HIS A 86 18.70 39.34 19.55
CA HIS A 86 20.13 39.43 19.85
C HIS A 86 20.68 40.71 19.20
N ASP A 87 21.49 41.46 19.95
CA ASP A 87 22.03 42.78 19.57
C ASP A 87 23.17 42.74 18.53
N SER A 88 23.60 41.54 18.13
CA SER A 88 24.86 41.31 17.44
C SER A 88 24.65 40.53 16.15
N GLY A 89 24.55 41.25 15.04
CA GLY A 89 24.72 40.68 13.69
C GLY A 89 23.83 41.27 12.61
N LEU A 90 24.15 40.89 11.36
CA LEU A 90 23.28 41.08 10.20
C LEU A 90 22.13 40.07 10.22
N ASP A 91 21.05 40.46 9.59
CA ASP A 91 19.79 39.74 9.40
C ASP A 91 19.96 38.32 8.86
N GLN A 92 19.29 37.35 9.48
CA GLN A 92 19.36 35.94 9.07
C GLN A 92 17.98 35.27 9.03
N LEU A 93 17.78 34.48 7.97
CA LEU A 93 16.60 33.64 7.77
C LEU A 93 16.71 32.37 8.63
N CYS A 94 15.88 32.30 9.69
CA CYS A 94 15.93 31.23 10.69
C CYS A 94 14.75 30.24 10.55
N TRP A 95 15.05 28.94 10.52
CA TRP A 95 14.03 27.89 10.54
C TRP A 95 13.67 27.47 11.97
N LYS A 96 12.49 27.87 12.46
CA LYS A 96 12.02 27.72 13.86
C LYS A 96 11.89 26.29 14.40
N ARG A 97 11.75 25.29 13.52
CA ARG A 97 11.38 23.90 13.90
C ARG A 97 12.57 22.94 13.94
N HIS A 98 13.79 23.44 13.80
CA HIS A 98 15.02 22.66 13.91
C HIS A 98 16.00 23.37 14.84
N SER A 99 16.70 22.60 15.68
CA SER A 99 17.63 23.11 16.71
C SER A 99 18.77 23.97 16.15
N SER A 100 19.19 23.72 14.90
CA SER A 100 20.25 24.47 14.23
C SER A 100 19.80 25.79 13.60
N LYS A 101 18.51 26.18 13.72
CA LYS A 101 17.91 27.35 13.05
C LYS A 101 18.12 27.41 11.52
N SER A 102 18.60 26.34 10.88
CA SER A 102 18.85 26.26 9.43
C SER A 102 17.72 25.53 8.69
N PHE A 103 17.36 26.00 7.48
CA PHE A 103 16.36 25.33 6.66
C PHE A 103 16.86 23.98 6.15
N SER A 104 16.00 22.96 6.20
CA SER A 104 16.23 21.69 5.50
C SER A 104 14.93 21.19 4.87
N VAL A 105 15.05 20.63 3.65
CA VAL A 105 13.91 20.05 2.91
C VAL A 105 13.20 18.99 3.76
N SER A 106 13.95 18.17 4.51
CA SER A 106 13.39 17.13 5.38
C SER A 106 12.61 17.68 6.58
N SER A 107 13.02 18.82 7.13
CA SER A 107 12.28 19.48 8.20
C SER A 107 11.03 20.18 7.67
N TYR A 108 11.11 20.77 6.48
CA TYR A 108 9.95 21.39 5.81
C TYR A 108 8.90 20.34 5.45
N TYR A 109 9.31 19.20 4.88
CA TYR A 109 8.44 18.06 4.59
C TYR A 109 7.73 17.53 5.84
N ARG A 110 8.45 17.42 6.97
CA ARG A 110 7.86 17.06 8.27
C ARG A 110 6.80 18.05 8.73
N CYS A 111 6.99 19.35 8.49
CA CYS A 111 5.99 20.37 8.83
C CYS A 111 4.77 20.34 7.91
N LEU A 112 4.95 20.11 6.60
CA LEU A 112 3.82 19.93 5.67
C LEU A 112 2.96 18.73 6.04
N ASN A 113 3.59 17.65 6.52
CA ASN A 113 2.91 16.43 6.90
C ASN A 113 2.45 16.39 8.37
N ALA A 114 2.59 17.49 9.12
CA ALA A 114 2.36 17.52 10.58
C ALA A 114 0.91 17.19 11.00
N HIS A 115 -0.05 17.22 10.07
CA HIS A 115 -1.44 16.82 10.33
C HIS A 115 -1.76 15.38 9.91
N THR A 116 -0.78 14.58 9.48
CA THR A 116 -1.06 13.23 8.93
C THR A 116 0.07 12.23 9.16
N ILE A 117 0.76 12.29 10.29
CA ILE A 117 1.59 11.17 10.72
C ILE A 117 0.97 10.57 11.98
N LYS A 118 -0.15 9.83 11.80
CA LYS A 118 -0.30 8.63 12.64
C LYS A 118 0.89 7.75 12.26
N GLN A 119 1.90 7.65 13.13
CA GLN A 119 3.04 6.78 12.86
C GLN A 119 2.50 5.38 12.58
N PHE A 120 2.87 4.82 11.42
CA PHE A 120 2.45 3.47 11.08
C PHE A 120 3.08 2.49 12.09
N PRO A 121 2.30 1.56 12.68
CA PRO A 121 2.77 0.68 13.75
C PRO A 121 3.60 -0.49 13.18
N TRP A 122 4.74 -0.17 12.55
CA TRP A 122 5.55 -1.16 11.83
C TRP A 122 6.15 -2.20 12.75
N LYS A 123 6.52 -1.84 13.99
CA LYS A 123 7.10 -2.78 14.96
C LYS A 123 6.06 -3.79 15.39
N GLU A 124 4.85 -3.33 15.61
CA GLU A 124 3.71 -4.12 16.07
C GLU A 124 3.24 -5.06 14.96
N VAL A 125 3.34 -4.64 13.68
CA VAL A 125 3.03 -5.49 12.53
C VAL A 125 4.10 -6.55 12.28
N TRP A 126 5.38 -6.15 12.26
CA TRP A 126 6.48 -7.00 11.74
C TRP A 126 7.38 -7.64 12.81
N LYS A 127 7.49 -7.06 14.02
CA LYS A 127 8.27 -7.64 15.12
C LYS A 127 7.36 -8.44 16.04
N THR A 128 6.73 -9.47 15.50
CA THR A 128 5.96 -10.47 16.26
C THR A 128 6.42 -11.87 15.82
N LYS A 129 6.06 -12.92 16.57
CA LYS A 129 6.31 -14.30 16.16
C LYS A 129 5.28 -14.82 15.13
N ALA A 130 4.45 -13.96 14.56
CA ALA A 130 3.50 -14.38 13.54
C ALA A 130 4.25 -14.75 12.25
N PRO A 131 3.80 -15.77 11.50
CA PRO A 131 4.41 -16.12 10.22
C PRO A 131 4.42 -14.93 9.24
N PRO A 132 5.45 -14.79 8.37
CA PRO A 132 5.56 -13.65 7.45
C PRO A 132 4.31 -13.40 6.59
N ARG A 133 3.63 -14.46 6.15
CA ARG A 133 2.36 -14.37 5.40
C ARG A 133 1.24 -13.69 6.20
N VAL A 134 1.20 -13.93 7.52
CA VAL A 134 0.20 -13.35 8.43
C VAL A 134 0.59 -11.92 8.76
N ALA A 135 1.86 -11.64 9.02
CA ALA A 135 2.35 -10.28 9.21
C ALA A 135 2.07 -9.39 7.98
N PHE A 136 2.29 -9.92 6.77
CA PHE A 136 1.93 -9.24 5.52
C PHE A 136 0.42 -9.00 5.40
N PHE A 137 -0.40 -10.00 5.75
CA PHE A 137 -1.85 -9.83 5.79
C PHE A 137 -2.26 -8.71 6.77
N VAL A 138 -1.77 -8.72 8.00
CA VAL A 138 -2.07 -7.68 9.00
C VAL A 138 -1.60 -6.31 8.52
N TRP A 139 -0.42 -6.23 7.89
CA TRP A 139 0.06 -5.00 7.25
C TRP A 139 -0.97 -4.44 6.25
N THR A 140 -1.49 -5.29 5.36
CA THR A 140 -2.51 -4.88 4.38
C THR A 140 -3.85 -4.51 5.02
N ALA A 141 -4.21 -5.16 6.14
CA ALA A 141 -5.42 -4.88 6.90
C ALA A 141 -5.34 -3.53 7.62
N VAL A 142 -4.19 -3.22 8.25
CA VAL A 142 -3.91 -1.90 8.87
C VAL A 142 -3.97 -0.77 7.84
N LEU A 143 -3.52 -1.02 6.60
CA LEU A 143 -3.64 -0.05 5.51
C LEU A 143 -5.07 0.08 4.94
N GLY A 144 -6.00 -0.78 5.40
CA GLY A 144 -7.36 -0.85 4.89
C GLY A 144 -7.41 -1.25 3.41
N LYS A 145 -6.52 -2.14 2.96
CA LYS A 145 -6.35 -2.53 1.54
C LYS A 145 -6.72 -3.98 1.23
N ILE A 146 -7.23 -4.73 2.21
CA ILE A 146 -7.71 -6.09 2.02
C ILE A 146 -9.00 -6.15 1.18
N LEU A 147 -9.33 -7.32 0.65
CA LEU A 147 -10.44 -7.56 -0.29
C LEU A 147 -11.81 -7.60 0.39
N THR A 148 -12.17 -6.54 1.09
CA THR A 148 -13.49 -6.31 1.70
C THR A 148 -14.46 -5.66 0.72
N ASN A 149 -15.77 -5.82 0.94
CA ASN A 149 -16.80 -5.25 0.05
C ASN A 149 -16.69 -3.74 -0.07
N ASP A 150 -16.38 -3.01 1.01
CA ASP A 150 -16.16 -1.55 0.93
C ASP A 150 -15.01 -1.19 -0.03
N ASN A 151 -13.93 -1.96 -0.03
CA ASN A 151 -12.77 -1.74 -0.90
C ASN A 151 -13.05 -2.12 -2.35
N LEU A 152 -13.81 -3.19 -2.58
CA LEU A 152 -14.27 -3.55 -3.92
C LEU A 152 -15.22 -2.48 -4.49
N ARG A 153 -16.12 -1.93 -3.65
CA ARG A 153 -17.01 -0.82 -4.03
C ARG A 153 -16.26 0.47 -4.33
N LYS A 154 -15.20 0.79 -3.58
CA LYS A 154 -14.29 1.91 -3.90
C LYS A 154 -13.63 1.74 -5.29
N ARG A 155 -13.50 0.49 -5.77
CA ARG A 155 -13.02 0.14 -7.11
C ARG A 155 -14.15 -0.01 -8.14
N ARG A 156 -15.35 0.47 -7.84
CA ARG A 156 -16.54 0.45 -8.71
C ARG A 156 -17.09 -0.96 -9.00
N VAL A 157 -16.81 -1.95 -8.17
CA VAL A 157 -17.49 -3.26 -8.21
C VAL A 157 -18.85 -3.13 -7.53
N VAL A 158 -19.92 -3.52 -8.21
CA VAL A 158 -21.30 -3.48 -7.67
C VAL A 158 -21.54 -4.71 -6.82
N LEU A 159 -21.61 -4.53 -5.50
CA LEU A 159 -21.85 -5.58 -4.51
C LEU A 159 -22.86 -5.11 -3.47
N VAL A 160 -23.60 -6.05 -2.90
CA VAL A 160 -24.47 -5.78 -1.75
C VAL A 160 -23.61 -5.50 -0.53
N ASP A 161 -23.88 -4.39 0.15
CA ASP A 161 -23.11 -3.95 1.31
C ASP A 161 -23.53 -4.73 2.57
N TRP A 162 -22.97 -5.91 2.71
CA TRP A 162 -23.31 -6.86 3.75
C TRP A 162 -22.05 -7.62 4.21
N CYS A 163 -21.96 -7.87 5.50
CA CYS A 163 -20.95 -8.70 6.14
C CYS A 163 -21.46 -10.14 6.24
N CYS A 164 -20.75 -11.08 5.61
CA CYS A 164 -21.15 -12.49 5.58
C CYS A 164 -21.06 -13.20 6.94
N MET A 165 -20.38 -12.61 7.91
CA MET A 165 -20.26 -13.15 9.26
C MET A 165 -21.45 -12.74 10.15
N CYS A 166 -21.69 -11.42 10.33
CA CYS A 166 -22.75 -10.94 11.22
C CYS A 166 -24.11 -10.80 10.54
N LYS A 167 -24.16 -10.73 9.20
CA LYS A 167 -25.39 -10.62 8.42
C LYS A 167 -26.24 -9.37 8.75
N ALA A 168 -25.65 -8.37 9.42
CA ALA A 168 -26.38 -7.25 10.03
C ALA A 168 -25.81 -5.85 9.69
N ALA A 169 -24.63 -5.75 9.08
CA ALA A 169 -23.98 -4.50 8.74
C ALA A 169 -23.12 -4.65 7.47
N GLY A 170 -22.65 -3.53 6.91
CA GLY A 170 -21.74 -3.51 5.77
C GLY A 170 -20.35 -4.06 6.10
N GLU A 171 -19.68 -4.68 5.13
CA GLU A 171 -18.35 -5.26 5.33
C GLU A 171 -17.25 -4.21 5.04
N SER A 172 -16.48 -3.91 6.07
CA SER A 172 -15.23 -3.15 5.99
C SER A 172 -14.15 -3.85 6.82
N SER A 173 -12.87 -3.50 6.64
CA SER A 173 -11.77 -4.06 7.45
C SER A 173 -12.00 -3.87 8.95
N ASP A 174 -12.38 -2.65 9.36
CA ASP A 174 -12.64 -2.34 10.76
C ASP A 174 -13.87 -3.08 11.30
N HIS A 175 -14.94 -3.16 10.51
CA HIS A 175 -16.11 -3.95 10.90
C HIS A 175 -15.75 -5.44 11.02
N LEU A 176 -15.14 -6.02 9.99
CA LEU A 176 -14.87 -7.44 9.89
C LEU A 176 -14.05 -7.95 11.07
N PHE A 177 -13.00 -7.22 11.45
CA PHE A 177 -12.10 -7.69 12.51
C PHE A 177 -12.44 -7.21 13.91
N LEU A 178 -13.15 -6.09 14.07
CA LEU A 178 -13.34 -5.47 15.38
C LEU A 178 -14.82 -5.39 15.80
N HIS A 179 -15.67 -4.88 14.90
CA HIS A 179 -17.03 -4.47 15.27
C HIS A 179 -18.12 -5.47 14.83
N CYS A 180 -17.75 -6.49 14.07
CA CYS A 180 -18.63 -7.61 13.72
C CYS A 180 -19.02 -8.35 15.01
N SER A 181 -20.29 -8.67 15.19
CA SER A 181 -20.77 -9.38 16.40
C SER A 181 -20.03 -10.69 16.65
N MET A 182 -19.74 -11.44 15.60
CA MET A 182 -18.95 -12.68 15.67
C MET A 182 -17.48 -12.42 16.04
N ALA A 183 -16.86 -11.41 15.44
CA ALA A 183 -15.50 -11.00 15.79
C ALA A 183 -15.43 -10.56 17.26
N LYS A 184 -16.37 -9.73 17.70
CA LYS A 184 -16.47 -9.26 19.07
C LYS A 184 -16.63 -10.41 20.07
N GLN A 185 -17.50 -11.38 19.79
CA GLN A 185 -17.65 -12.58 20.65
C GLN A 185 -16.34 -13.36 20.78
N LEU A 186 -15.59 -13.51 19.68
CA LEU A 186 -14.29 -14.17 19.70
C LEU A 186 -13.26 -13.37 20.49
N TRP A 187 -13.16 -12.05 20.25
CA TRP A 187 -12.32 -11.16 21.04
C TRP A 187 -12.63 -11.25 22.52
N ASP A 188 -13.90 -11.08 22.90
CA ASP A 188 -14.34 -11.08 24.29
C ASP A 188 -13.99 -12.42 24.97
N THR A 189 -14.32 -13.55 24.34
CA THR A 189 -14.02 -14.89 24.90
C THR A 189 -12.54 -15.04 25.23
N ILE A 190 -11.67 -14.60 24.32
CA ILE A 190 -10.24 -14.83 24.47
C ILE A 190 -9.60 -13.75 25.36
N LEU A 191 -10.05 -12.49 25.32
CA LEU A 191 -9.61 -11.43 26.22
C LEU A 191 -9.92 -11.76 27.69
N LEU A 192 -11.05 -12.42 27.95
CA LEU A 192 -11.39 -12.94 29.28
C LEU A 192 -10.34 -13.93 29.82
N LEU A 193 -9.73 -14.77 28.96
CA LEU A 193 -8.69 -15.71 29.38
C LEU A 193 -7.42 -15.03 29.89
N PHE A 194 -7.10 -13.86 29.32
CA PHE A 194 -5.97 -13.05 29.74
C PHE A 194 -6.33 -12.08 30.88
N GLY A 195 -7.60 -12.05 31.31
CA GLY A 195 -8.10 -11.13 32.33
C GLY A 195 -7.93 -9.66 31.94
N ALA A 196 -7.96 -9.36 30.64
CA ALA A 196 -7.68 -8.02 30.11
C ALA A 196 -8.97 -7.23 29.90
N PRO A 197 -9.27 -6.18 30.70
CA PRO A 197 -10.36 -5.27 30.40
C PRO A 197 -9.99 -4.46 29.16
N TRP A 198 -10.68 -4.70 28.04
CA TRP A 198 -10.35 -4.10 26.76
C TRP A 198 -11.54 -3.33 26.18
N VAL A 199 -11.26 -2.13 25.68
CA VAL A 199 -12.21 -1.32 24.91
C VAL A 199 -11.78 -1.34 23.46
N MET A 200 -12.61 -1.92 22.59
CA MET A 200 -12.26 -2.09 21.18
C MET A 200 -12.14 -0.72 20.47
N PRO A 201 -10.98 -0.38 19.88
CA PRO A 201 -10.81 0.89 19.19
C PRO A 201 -11.57 0.92 17.86
N ARG A 202 -11.70 2.12 17.28
CA ARG A 202 -12.48 2.31 16.05
C ARG A 202 -11.86 1.62 14.84
N THR A 203 -10.52 1.60 14.72
CA THR A 203 -9.82 1.10 13.53
C THR A 203 -8.83 0.00 13.85
N VAL A 204 -8.56 -0.86 12.86
CA VAL A 204 -7.52 -1.91 12.94
C VAL A 204 -6.14 -1.30 13.20
N GLN A 205 -5.86 -0.13 12.61
CA GLN A 205 -4.62 0.57 12.87
C GLN A 205 -4.48 0.97 14.34
N ASP A 206 -5.55 1.54 14.93
CA ASP A 206 -5.53 1.95 16.32
C ASP A 206 -5.40 0.73 17.25
N LEU A 207 -6.05 -0.41 16.92
CA LEU A 207 -5.86 -1.69 17.62
C LEU A 207 -4.40 -2.09 17.66
N ILE A 208 -3.76 -2.26 16.50
CA ILE A 208 -2.37 -2.72 16.42
C ILE A 208 -1.42 -1.75 17.11
N THR A 209 -1.70 -0.45 17.05
CA THR A 209 -0.87 0.58 17.68
C THR A 209 -0.94 0.54 19.21
N CYS A 210 -2.13 0.36 19.80
CA CYS A 210 -2.28 0.35 21.26
C CYS A 210 -2.08 -1.02 21.90
N TRP A 211 -2.11 -2.11 21.13
CA TRP A 211 -2.04 -3.49 21.61
C TRP A 211 -0.86 -3.82 22.55
N PRO A 212 0.38 -3.40 22.26
CA PRO A 212 1.51 -3.72 23.14
C PRO A 212 1.38 -3.16 24.56
N GLY A 213 0.62 -2.07 24.74
CA GLY A 213 0.53 -1.34 26.01
C GLY A 213 -0.35 -1.97 27.09
N ALA A 214 -1.16 -2.97 26.76
CA ALA A 214 -2.22 -3.43 27.68
C ALA A 214 -1.84 -4.54 28.66
N LEU A 215 -0.82 -5.36 28.38
CA LEU A 215 -0.45 -6.48 29.27
C LEU A 215 0.95 -6.39 29.91
N GLY A 216 1.75 -5.39 29.54
CA GLY A 216 3.09 -5.14 30.10
C GLY A 216 4.11 -6.29 29.90
N HIS A 217 5.31 -6.14 30.49
CA HIS A 217 6.39 -7.12 30.48
C HIS A 217 6.09 -8.35 31.38
N ARG A 218 5.07 -9.13 31.06
CA ARG A 218 4.76 -10.41 31.74
C ARG A 218 5.35 -11.61 31.00
N ARG A 219 5.38 -12.77 31.67
CA ARG A 219 5.88 -14.07 31.19
C ARG A 219 5.30 -14.52 29.83
N HIS A 220 4.17 -13.95 29.40
CA HIS A 220 3.46 -14.26 28.15
C HIS A 220 3.43 -13.08 27.15
N ALA A 221 4.32 -12.09 27.29
CA ALA A 221 4.32 -10.89 26.45
C ALA A 221 4.47 -11.21 24.95
N GLU A 222 5.22 -12.24 24.59
CA GLU A 222 5.41 -12.62 23.18
C GLU A 222 4.13 -13.24 22.57
N ILE A 223 3.46 -14.13 23.31
CA ILE A 223 2.14 -14.67 22.93
C ILE A 223 1.13 -13.54 22.77
N TRP A 224 1.13 -12.60 23.72
CA TRP A 224 0.26 -11.43 23.69
C TRP A 224 0.46 -10.61 22.41
N ARG A 225 1.70 -10.42 21.94
CA ARG A 225 1.99 -9.64 20.72
C ARG A 225 1.50 -10.30 19.44
N VAL A 226 1.44 -11.64 19.40
CA VAL A 226 0.99 -12.41 18.23
C VAL A 226 -0.53 -12.53 18.17
N PHE A 227 -1.19 -12.36 19.31
CA PHE A 227 -2.62 -12.49 19.47
C PHE A 227 -3.48 -11.80 18.40
N PRO A 228 -3.34 -10.48 18.13
CA PRO A 228 -4.18 -9.80 17.17
C PRO A 228 -3.97 -10.34 15.76
N HIS A 229 -2.74 -10.73 15.42
CA HIS A 229 -2.43 -11.36 14.13
C HIS A 229 -3.13 -12.69 13.99
N CYS A 230 -3.09 -13.54 15.02
CA CYS A 230 -3.73 -14.85 15.00
C CYS A 230 -5.25 -14.74 14.88
N LEU A 231 -5.87 -13.89 15.69
CA LEU A 231 -7.32 -13.74 15.70
C LEU A 231 -7.84 -13.13 14.39
N MET A 232 -7.21 -12.06 13.90
CA MET A 232 -7.56 -11.47 12.61
C MET A 232 -7.39 -12.46 11.45
N TRP A 233 -6.36 -13.32 11.51
CA TRP A 233 -6.16 -14.37 10.52
C TRP A 233 -7.26 -15.45 10.58
N CYS A 234 -7.70 -15.85 11.77
CA CYS A 234 -8.84 -16.76 11.94
C CYS A 234 -10.11 -16.18 11.33
N LEU A 235 -10.43 -14.92 11.66
CA LEU A 235 -11.61 -14.23 11.12
C LEU A 235 -11.53 -14.08 9.59
N TRP A 236 -10.34 -13.81 9.05
CA TRP A 236 -10.13 -13.72 7.61
C TRP A 236 -10.37 -15.07 6.91
N ARG A 237 -9.86 -16.16 7.50
CA ARG A 237 -10.10 -17.52 6.98
C ARG A 237 -11.57 -17.87 7.02
N GLU A 238 -12.25 -17.61 8.14
CA GLU A 238 -13.68 -17.85 8.27
C GLU A 238 -14.49 -17.06 7.25
N ARG A 239 -14.21 -15.75 7.12
CA ARG A 239 -14.85 -14.90 6.11
C ARG A 239 -14.69 -15.47 4.71
N ASN A 240 -13.48 -15.87 4.33
CA ASN A 240 -13.20 -16.42 3.01
C ASN A 240 -13.88 -17.78 2.79
N LEU A 241 -13.93 -18.63 3.81
CA LEU A 241 -14.65 -19.90 3.78
C LEU A 241 -16.15 -19.68 3.48
N ARG A 242 -16.77 -18.70 4.16
CA ARG A 242 -18.18 -18.32 3.90
C ARG A 242 -18.38 -17.76 2.50
N THR A 243 -17.47 -16.90 2.06
CA THR A 243 -17.62 -16.15 0.81
C THR A 243 -17.37 -17.01 -0.41
N PHE A 244 -16.36 -17.88 -0.37
CA PHE A 244 -15.90 -18.63 -1.55
C PHE A 244 -16.35 -20.09 -1.55
N GLU A 245 -16.58 -20.69 -0.39
CA GLU A 245 -16.99 -22.10 -0.28
C GLU A 245 -18.41 -22.29 0.26
N GLY A 246 -19.08 -21.22 0.72
CA GLY A 246 -20.43 -21.30 1.29
C GLY A 246 -20.51 -22.10 2.59
N LYS A 247 -19.36 -22.35 3.26
CA LYS A 247 -19.29 -23.08 4.54
C LYS A 247 -19.14 -22.09 5.68
N GLU A 248 -19.72 -22.41 6.84
CA GLU A 248 -19.64 -21.62 8.06
C GLU A 248 -19.10 -22.48 9.20
N MET A 249 -18.09 -22.00 9.95
CA MET A 249 -17.62 -22.67 11.16
C MET A 249 -18.53 -22.34 12.35
N THR A 250 -18.65 -23.27 13.28
CA THR A 250 -19.30 -22.99 14.57
C THR A 250 -18.38 -22.14 15.46
N SER A 251 -18.95 -21.44 16.46
CA SER A 251 -18.14 -20.65 17.40
C SER A 251 -17.07 -21.49 18.11
N PRO A 252 -17.35 -22.73 18.58
CA PRO A 252 -16.31 -23.61 19.14
C PRO A 252 -15.20 -23.96 18.14
N ASP A 253 -15.55 -24.27 16.88
CA ASP A 253 -14.54 -24.60 15.86
C ASP A 253 -13.61 -23.42 15.59
N LEU A 254 -14.16 -22.20 15.56
CA LEU A 254 -13.37 -20.98 15.33
C LEU A 254 -12.43 -20.68 16.51
N GLN A 255 -12.88 -20.93 17.74
CA GLN A 255 -12.03 -20.85 18.93
C GLN A 255 -10.93 -21.92 18.90
N TYR A 256 -11.27 -23.16 18.54
CA TYR A 256 -10.30 -24.24 18.40
C TYR A 256 -9.22 -23.90 17.36
N LEU A 257 -9.63 -23.36 16.20
CA LEU A 257 -8.72 -22.91 15.16
C LEU A 257 -7.73 -21.84 15.67
N PHE A 258 -8.23 -20.89 16.46
CA PHE A 258 -7.39 -19.88 17.09
C PHE A 258 -6.34 -20.50 18.02
N TYR A 259 -6.75 -21.40 18.93
CA TYR A 259 -5.80 -22.03 19.86
C TYR A 259 -4.78 -22.88 19.13
N GLN A 260 -5.21 -23.62 18.10
CA GLN A 260 -4.32 -24.45 17.30
C GLN A 260 -3.26 -23.59 16.60
N LEU A 261 -3.67 -22.51 15.92
CA LEU A 261 -2.73 -21.60 15.24
C LEU A 261 -1.78 -20.90 16.21
N LEU A 262 -2.29 -20.47 17.37
CA LEU A 262 -1.46 -19.84 18.40
C LEU A 262 -0.42 -20.82 18.95
N PHE A 263 -0.81 -22.07 19.19
CA PHE A 263 0.09 -23.13 19.66
C PHE A 263 1.15 -23.45 18.60
N ASP A 264 0.74 -23.66 17.35
CA ASP A 264 1.64 -24.00 16.24
C ASP A 264 2.71 -22.91 16.06
N TRP A 265 2.33 -21.63 16.08
CA TRP A 265 3.26 -20.51 15.88
C TRP A 265 4.22 -20.33 17.07
N GLU A 266 3.77 -20.62 18.29
CA GLU A 266 4.68 -20.64 19.44
C GLU A 266 5.68 -21.80 19.33
N MET A 267 5.23 -23.00 18.96
CA MET A 267 6.12 -24.16 18.82
C MET A 267 7.14 -23.98 17.69
N GLU A 268 6.71 -23.46 16.53
CA GLU A 268 7.58 -23.14 15.40
C GLU A 268 8.65 -22.11 15.79
N SER A 269 8.29 -21.13 16.62
CA SER A 269 9.24 -20.12 17.13
C SER A 269 10.27 -20.67 18.12
N VAL A 270 9.97 -21.77 18.80
CA VAL A 270 10.83 -22.37 19.84
C VAL A 270 11.73 -23.46 19.26
N PHE A 271 11.20 -24.28 18.34
CA PHE A 271 11.88 -25.49 17.85
C PHE A 271 12.31 -25.39 16.38
N GLY A 272 11.94 -24.34 15.65
CA GLY A 272 12.33 -24.15 14.24
C GLY A 272 11.61 -25.06 13.25
N GLU A 273 10.88 -26.07 13.74
CA GLU A 273 9.99 -26.94 12.96
C GLU A 273 8.73 -27.24 13.78
N PRO A 274 7.55 -27.40 13.13
CA PRO A 274 6.33 -27.77 13.83
C PRO A 274 6.46 -29.19 14.42
N PRO A 275 5.98 -29.45 15.65
CA PRO A 275 6.07 -30.77 16.26
C PRO A 275 5.37 -31.81 15.39
N SER A 276 6.08 -32.91 15.11
CA SER A 276 5.74 -33.98 14.17
C SER A 276 4.58 -34.90 14.61
N ASN A 277 3.63 -34.38 15.38
CA ASN A 277 2.41 -35.07 15.80
C ASN A 277 1.18 -34.15 15.81
N SER A 278 1.16 -33.14 14.93
CA SER A 278 -0.09 -32.45 14.58
C SER A 278 -0.70 -33.15 13.36
N LEU A 279 -1.93 -33.65 13.52
CA LEU A 279 -2.80 -34.16 12.43
C LEU A 279 -3.20 -33.06 11.40
N ALA A 280 -2.36 -32.04 11.23
CA ALA A 280 -2.64 -30.85 10.43
C ALA A 280 -1.74 -30.72 9.19
N SER A 281 -0.66 -31.50 9.08
CA SER A 281 0.23 -31.48 7.91
C SER A 281 -0.07 -32.54 6.85
N SER A 282 -1.00 -33.48 7.11
CA SER A 282 -1.38 -34.55 6.18
C SER A 282 -2.83 -34.49 5.68
N ALA A 283 -3.65 -33.52 6.13
CA ALA A 283 -5.07 -33.41 5.74
C ALA A 283 -5.42 -32.12 4.96
N SER A 284 -4.43 -31.39 4.47
CA SER A 284 -4.63 -30.07 3.82
C SER A 284 -4.21 -30.00 2.34
N ASN A 285 -3.83 -31.12 1.73
CA ASN A 285 -3.44 -31.17 0.30
C ASN A 285 -4.21 -32.20 -0.56
N GLU A 286 -5.17 -32.91 0.00
CA GLU A 286 -6.15 -33.73 -0.75
C GLU A 286 -7.53 -33.39 -0.20
N TYR A 287 -8.61 -33.57 -0.96
CA TYR A 287 -10.00 -33.18 -0.64
C TYR A 287 -10.42 -31.73 -0.97
N MET A 288 -10.26 -31.33 -2.23
CA MET A 288 -11.15 -30.35 -2.89
C MET A 288 -11.40 -30.80 -4.34
N ALA A 289 -12.17 -31.88 -4.51
CA ALA A 289 -12.76 -32.24 -5.80
C ALA A 289 -13.88 -33.29 -5.64
N GLN A 290 -15.07 -32.88 -5.21
CA GLN A 290 -16.29 -33.63 -5.52
C GLN A 290 -17.41 -32.63 -5.82
N GLU A 291 -17.76 -32.53 -7.11
CA GLU A 291 -18.98 -31.88 -7.60
C GLU A 291 -20.21 -32.75 -7.23
N PRO A 292 -21.35 -32.17 -6.85
CA PRO A 292 -22.61 -32.91 -6.77
C PRO A 292 -23.22 -33.07 -8.18
N GLN A 293 -23.48 -34.32 -8.56
CA GLN A 293 -24.30 -34.67 -9.73
C GLN A 293 -25.79 -34.55 -9.40
N PHE A 294 -26.57 -33.97 -10.31
CA PHE A 294 -27.90 -34.40 -10.84
C PHE A 294 -28.44 -33.27 -11.76
N GLY A 295 -28.38 -33.40 -13.09
CA GLY A 295 -29.50 -33.76 -14.02
C GLY A 295 -30.23 -32.49 -14.53
N THR A 296 -30.50 -32.20 -15.82
CA THR A 296 -30.71 -33.00 -17.04
C THR A 296 -30.50 -32.15 -18.32
N HIS A 297 -30.15 -32.86 -19.42
CA HIS A 297 -30.10 -32.52 -20.85
C HIS A 297 -30.62 -31.16 -21.41
N LYS A 298 -29.83 -30.55 -22.31
CA LYS A 298 -30.03 -30.59 -23.77
C LYS A 298 -28.80 -30.04 -24.51
N GLY A 299 -28.32 -30.79 -25.50
CA GLY A 299 -27.16 -30.42 -26.32
C GLY A 299 -27.50 -29.37 -27.38
N VAL A 300 -26.50 -28.58 -27.76
CA VAL A 300 -26.47 -27.86 -29.04
C VAL A 300 -25.06 -27.91 -29.60
N GLU A 301 -24.99 -28.28 -30.87
CA GLU A 301 -23.79 -28.48 -31.68
C GLU A 301 -22.97 -27.20 -31.92
N SER A 302 -21.69 -27.45 -32.17
CA SER A 302 -20.63 -26.52 -32.53
C SER A 302 -20.91 -25.80 -33.86
N THR A 303 -20.97 -24.47 -33.82
CA THR A 303 -20.74 -23.60 -34.99
C THR A 303 -19.50 -22.75 -34.75
N MET A 304 -18.64 -22.60 -35.76
CA MET A 304 -17.44 -21.76 -35.74
C MET A 304 -17.83 -20.29 -35.49
N GLY A 305 -17.75 -19.84 -34.23
CA GLY A 305 -18.03 -18.48 -33.82
C GLY A 305 -16.93 -17.93 -32.92
N LEU A 306 -16.64 -16.63 -33.03
CA LEU A 306 -15.70 -15.91 -32.18
C LEU A 306 -16.09 -16.07 -30.70
N THR A 307 -15.25 -16.70 -29.90
CA THR A 307 -15.62 -17.13 -28.55
C THR A 307 -15.77 -15.97 -27.56
N HIS A 308 -15.15 -14.81 -27.78
CA HIS A 308 -15.18 -13.67 -26.84
C HIS A 308 -16.27 -12.61 -27.11
N ILE A 309 -17.21 -12.91 -28.01
CA ILE A 309 -18.28 -11.98 -28.41
C ILE A 309 -19.64 -12.66 -28.17
N GLY A 310 -20.52 -12.02 -27.42
CA GLY A 310 -21.89 -12.48 -27.19
C GLY A 310 -22.76 -12.35 -28.45
N SER A 311 -23.96 -12.94 -28.43
CA SER A 311 -24.91 -12.94 -29.57
C SER A 311 -25.36 -11.54 -30.04
N THR A 312 -25.10 -10.51 -29.24
CA THR A 312 -25.40 -9.08 -29.51
C THR A 312 -24.18 -8.25 -29.88
N GLY A 313 -22.96 -8.82 -29.93
CA GLY A 313 -21.73 -8.09 -30.22
C GLY A 313 -20.99 -7.55 -28.99
N GLU A 314 -21.49 -7.80 -27.77
CA GLU A 314 -20.85 -7.36 -26.52
C GLU A 314 -19.71 -8.31 -26.09
N ALA A 315 -18.66 -7.74 -25.49
CA ALA A 315 -17.51 -8.50 -25.00
C ALA A 315 -17.89 -9.30 -23.74
N GLN A 316 -17.79 -10.63 -23.81
CA GLN A 316 -18.17 -11.52 -22.72
C GLN A 316 -17.04 -12.51 -22.41
N MET A 317 -16.76 -12.73 -21.12
CA MET A 317 -15.86 -13.79 -20.69
C MET A 317 -16.53 -15.15 -20.92
N VAL A 318 -15.83 -16.05 -21.63
CA VAL A 318 -16.35 -17.38 -21.97
C VAL A 318 -16.56 -18.20 -20.72
N ASP A 319 -17.75 -18.75 -20.53
CA ASP A 319 -17.94 -19.75 -19.50
C ASP A 319 -17.17 -21.03 -19.87
N VAL A 320 -16.28 -21.44 -18.98
CA VAL A 320 -15.47 -22.67 -19.12
C VAL A 320 -15.87 -23.74 -18.13
N SER A 321 -16.94 -23.53 -17.34
CA SER A 321 -17.42 -24.43 -16.29
C SER A 321 -17.62 -25.86 -16.77
N CYS A 322 -18.14 -26.05 -17.98
CA CYS A 322 -18.42 -27.34 -18.61
C CYS A 322 -17.20 -28.05 -19.22
N LYS A 323 -16.02 -27.42 -19.22
CA LYS A 323 -14.79 -28.01 -19.78
C LYS A 323 -14.09 -28.87 -18.73
N GLU A 324 -13.51 -30.00 -19.17
CA GLU A 324 -12.69 -30.84 -18.30
C GLU A 324 -11.33 -30.19 -18.00
N SER A 325 -10.82 -30.45 -16.79
CA SER A 325 -9.51 -29.96 -16.36
C SER A 325 -8.40 -30.83 -16.97
N SER A 326 -7.39 -30.19 -17.56
CA SER A 326 -6.23 -30.88 -18.14
C SER A 326 -4.96 -30.08 -17.85
N LYS A 327 -3.79 -30.76 -17.92
CA LYS A 327 -2.49 -30.09 -17.88
C LYS A 327 -2.31 -29.28 -19.16
N ARG A 328 -1.91 -28.03 -19.01
CA ARG A 328 -1.77 -27.06 -20.10
C ARG A 328 -0.45 -26.36 -19.97
N ILE A 329 0.26 -26.25 -21.08
CA ILE A 329 1.54 -25.56 -21.18
C ILE A 329 1.44 -24.61 -22.37
N ALA A 330 2.02 -23.42 -22.25
CA ALA A 330 2.21 -22.50 -23.35
C ALA A 330 3.62 -21.91 -23.30
N ILE A 331 4.25 -21.81 -24.46
CA ILE A 331 5.56 -21.19 -24.65
C ILE A 331 5.39 -20.02 -25.62
N ALA A 332 5.87 -18.86 -25.24
CA ALA A 332 5.92 -17.65 -26.05
C ALA A 332 7.34 -17.14 -26.15
N ARG A 333 7.62 -16.38 -27.20
CA ARG A 333 8.90 -15.68 -27.39
C ARG A 333 8.69 -14.21 -27.69
N CYS A 334 9.71 -13.41 -27.40
CA CYS A 334 9.86 -12.06 -27.93
C CYS A 334 11.35 -11.73 -28.10
N LYS A 335 11.65 -10.72 -28.93
CA LYS A 335 13.00 -10.23 -29.16
C LYS A 335 13.08 -8.75 -28.79
N VAL A 336 14.15 -8.34 -28.11
CA VAL A 336 14.43 -6.93 -27.79
C VAL A 336 15.70 -6.49 -28.49
N ILE A 337 15.57 -5.69 -29.55
CA ILE A 337 16.69 -5.17 -30.33
C ILE A 337 17.26 -3.96 -29.58
N LEU A 338 18.49 -4.09 -29.08
CA LEU A 338 19.15 -3.06 -28.26
C LEU A 338 20.02 -2.11 -29.09
N GLY A 339 20.65 -2.64 -30.13
CA GLY A 339 21.75 -2.00 -30.86
C GLY A 339 23.09 -2.17 -30.13
N LYS A 340 24.19 -2.17 -30.91
CA LYS A 340 25.53 -2.55 -30.45
C LYS A 340 25.96 -1.88 -29.14
N LYS A 341 25.83 -0.55 -29.05
CA LYS A 341 26.26 0.21 -27.87
C LYS A 341 25.56 -0.24 -26.58
N VAL A 342 24.25 -0.43 -26.62
CA VAL A 342 23.48 -0.84 -25.44
C VAL A 342 23.72 -2.31 -25.14
N PHE A 343 23.81 -3.15 -26.17
CA PHE A 343 24.14 -4.56 -26.04
C PHE A 343 25.47 -4.77 -25.30
N ASP A 344 26.53 -4.06 -25.70
CA ASP A 344 27.85 -4.17 -25.07
C ASP A 344 27.80 -3.77 -23.58
N LEU A 345 27.02 -2.74 -23.23
CA LEU A 345 26.84 -2.31 -21.84
C LEU A 345 26.08 -3.35 -20.99
N VAL A 346 25.06 -4.00 -21.58
CA VAL A 346 24.30 -5.06 -20.91
C VAL A 346 25.17 -6.31 -20.73
N LEU A 347 25.94 -6.69 -21.76
CA LEU A 347 26.86 -7.83 -21.71
C LEU A 347 27.95 -7.63 -20.65
N ALA A 348 28.48 -6.42 -20.53
CA ALA A 348 29.47 -6.06 -19.51
C ALA A 348 28.87 -5.80 -18.12
N ASN A 349 27.54 -5.86 -17.98
CA ASN A 349 26.80 -5.51 -16.76
C ASN A 349 27.11 -4.09 -16.23
N GLN A 350 27.32 -3.13 -17.13
CA GLN A 350 27.69 -1.75 -16.82
C GLN A 350 26.51 -0.77 -16.88
N MET A 351 25.29 -1.30 -16.80
CA MET A 351 24.09 -0.48 -16.77
C MET A 351 23.94 0.19 -15.40
N ALA A 352 23.70 1.51 -15.39
CA ALA A 352 23.60 2.29 -14.16
C ALA A 352 22.49 1.81 -13.19
N LYS A 353 21.49 1.08 -13.71
CA LYS A 353 20.37 0.54 -12.95
C LYS A 353 20.59 -0.87 -12.42
N GLY A 354 21.74 -1.50 -12.68
CA GLY A 354 22.07 -2.87 -12.27
C GLY A 354 21.79 -3.93 -13.34
N ASP A 355 21.70 -5.19 -12.91
CA ASP A 355 21.56 -6.36 -13.78
C ASP A 355 20.20 -6.38 -14.51
N VAL A 356 20.26 -6.11 -15.81
CA VAL A 356 19.09 -6.02 -16.68
C VAL A 356 18.38 -7.37 -16.83
N LEU A 357 19.11 -8.46 -17.02
CA LEU A 357 18.53 -9.76 -17.32
C LEU A 357 17.83 -10.35 -16.11
N SER A 358 18.45 -10.24 -14.93
CA SER A 358 17.85 -10.73 -13.68
C SER A 358 16.57 -9.97 -13.31
N VAL A 359 16.58 -8.65 -13.46
CA VAL A 359 15.39 -7.81 -13.17
C VAL A 359 14.28 -8.11 -14.17
N ALA A 360 14.60 -8.22 -15.46
CA ALA A 360 13.62 -8.57 -16.50
C ALA A 360 13.03 -9.97 -16.31
N LYS A 361 13.82 -10.95 -15.86
CA LYS A 361 13.34 -12.31 -15.53
C LYS A 361 12.29 -12.29 -14.43
N ILE A 362 12.57 -11.59 -13.33
CA ILE A 362 11.63 -11.46 -12.20
C ILE A 362 10.36 -10.73 -12.65
N ALA A 363 10.51 -9.66 -13.44
CA ALA A 363 9.38 -8.90 -13.96
C ALA A 363 8.49 -9.76 -14.87
N GLY A 364 9.06 -10.58 -15.75
CA GLY A 364 8.31 -11.52 -16.59
C GLY A 364 7.51 -12.54 -15.76
N ILE A 365 8.13 -13.15 -14.74
CA ILE A 365 7.45 -14.10 -13.83
C ILE A 365 6.29 -13.40 -13.09
N SER A 366 6.50 -12.17 -12.64
CA SER A 366 5.45 -11.37 -11.99
C SER A 366 4.33 -11.02 -12.98
N GLY A 367 4.68 -10.61 -14.20
CA GLY A 367 3.74 -10.30 -15.28
C GLY A 367 2.80 -11.46 -15.58
N ALA A 368 3.33 -12.68 -15.70
CA ALA A 368 2.55 -13.89 -15.91
C ALA A 368 1.44 -14.07 -14.85
N LYS A 369 1.78 -13.85 -13.57
CA LYS A 369 0.83 -13.99 -12.44
C LYS A 369 -0.23 -12.89 -12.39
N HIS A 370 -0.02 -11.77 -13.09
CA HIS A 370 -0.93 -10.64 -13.15
C HIS A 370 -1.70 -10.54 -14.48
N THR A 371 -1.60 -11.55 -15.36
CA THR A 371 -2.23 -11.55 -16.68
C THR A 371 -3.72 -11.24 -16.64
N SER A 372 -4.49 -11.88 -15.75
CA SER A 372 -5.92 -11.65 -15.58
C SER A 372 -6.28 -10.23 -15.10
N SER A 373 -5.33 -9.54 -14.47
CA SER A 373 -5.49 -8.13 -14.07
C SER A 373 -5.18 -7.15 -15.21
N LEU A 374 -4.38 -7.58 -16.20
CA LEU A 374 -3.97 -6.77 -17.34
C LEU A 374 -4.88 -6.98 -18.56
N ILE A 375 -5.38 -8.19 -18.75
CA ILE A 375 -6.17 -8.58 -19.93
C ILE A 375 -7.62 -8.83 -19.50
N PRO A 376 -8.56 -7.91 -19.83
CA PRO A 376 -9.88 -7.85 -19.19
C PRO A 376 -10.75 -9.13 -19.25
N LEU A 377 -10.60 -9.96 -20.28
CA LEU A 377 -11.42 -11.15 -20.49
C LEU A 377 -10.68 -12.46 -20.19
N CYS A 378 -9.45 -12.39 -19.66
CA CYS A 378 -8.74 -13.57 -19.20
C CYS A 378 -9.33 -14.07 -17.88
N HIS A 379 -9.53 -15.37 -17.78
CA HIS A 379 -9.83 -16.00 -16.50
C HIS A 379 -8.65 -15.85 -15.55
N ASN A 380 -8.93 -15.84 -14.25
CA ASN A 380 -7.86 -15.93 -13.26
C ASN A 380 -7.38 -17.39 -13.15
N ILE A 381 -6.13 -17.65 -13.55
CA ILE A 381 -5.55 -19.00 -13.60
C ILE A 381 -4.52 -19.17 -12.49
N ASN A 382 -4.64 -20.25 -11.72
CA ASN A 382 -3.62 -20.66 -10.77
C ASN A 382 -2.47 -21.34 -11.52
N LEU A 383 -1.41 -20.58 -11.82
CA LEU A 383 -0.20 -21.09 -12.48
C LEU A 383 0.55 -22.07 -11.58
N THR A 384 0.89 -23.23 -12.12
CA THR A 384 1.70 -24.25 -11.42
C THR A 384 3.18 -24.04 -11.66
N ASN A 385 3.57 -23.54 -12.83
CA ASN A 385 4.95 -23.19 -13.15
C ASN A 385 5.00 -21.96 -14.06
N VAL A 386 6.03 -21.14 -13.88
CA VAL A 386 6.38 -20.04 -14.79
C VAL A 386 7.89 -20.00 -14.94
N ARG A 387 8.38 -20.12 -16.18
CA ARG A 387 9.79 -19.98 -16.53
C ARG A 387 9.95 -18.81 -17.49
N VAL A 388 10.95 -17.97 -17.25
CA VAL A 388 11.34 -16.90 -18.18
C VAL A 388 12.85 -16.96 -18.32
N ASP A 389 13.32 -17.09 -19.55
CA ASP A 389 14.74 -17.17 -19.88
C ASP A 389 15.10 -16.08 -20.88
N LEU A 390 16.18 -15.36 -20.60
CA LEU A 390 16.67 -14.28 -21.43
C LEU A 390 18.08 -14.63 -21.90
N THR A 391 18.31 -14.55 -23.21
CA THR A 391 19.59 -14.89 -23.83
C THR A 391 20.07 -13.73 -24.69
N LEU A 392 21.30 -13.27 -24.47
CA LEU A 392 21.94 -12.27 -25.33
C LEU A 392 22.40 -12.92 -26.64
N LYS A 393 22.05 -12.30 -27.77
CA LYS A 393 22.48 -12.72 -29.11
C LYS A 393 23.39 -11.67 -29.73
N PRO A 394 24.72 -11.92 -29.78
CA PRO A 394 25.69 -10.96 -30.33
C PRO A 394 25.51 -10.69 -31.82
N GLU A 395 25.01 -11.68 -32.58
CA GLU A 395 24.80 -11.61 -34.03
C GLU A 395 23.86 -10.43 -34.41
N ASP A 396 22.77 -10.28 -33.65
CA ASP A 396 21.68 -9.33 -33.91
C ASP A 396 21.66 -8.15 -32.92
N PHE A 397 22.60 -8.11 -31.96
CA PHE A 397 22.62 -7.17 -30.82
C PHE A 397 21.28 -7.11 -30.07
N CYS A 398 20.68 -8.28 -29.81
CA CYS A 398 19.35 -8.39 -29.19
C CYS A 398 19.34 -9.28 -27.94
N VAL A 399 18.26 -9.16 -27.17
CA VAL A 399 17.89 -10.09 -26.12
C VAL A 399 16.73 -10.96 -26.62
N ASP A 400 16.96 -12.26 -26.74
CA ASP A 400 15.88 -13.23 -26.97
C ASP A 400 15.27 -13.61 -25.62
N ILE A 401 13.95 -13.56 -25.54
CA ILE A 401 13.19 -13.89 -24.34
C ILE A 401 12.25 -15.04 -24.67
N GLU A 402 12.34 -16.11 -23.90
CA GLU A 402 11.41 -17.24 -23.95
C GLU A 402 10.67 -17.33 -22.61
N GLY A 403 9.35 -17.41 -22.67
CA GLY A 403 8.47 -17.54 -21.50
C GLY A 403 7.61 -18.78 -21.61
N GLU A 404 7.62 -19.61 -20.57
CA GLU A 404 6.75 -20.77 -20.41
C GLU A 404 5.80 -20.55 -19.24
N ALA A 405 4.52 -20.81 -19.46
CA ALA A 405 3.51 -20.87 -18.41
C ALA A 405 2.87 -22.27 -18.41
N ALA A 406 2.66 -22.83 -17.21
CA ALA A 406 1.96 -24.09 -17.04
C ALA A 406 0.88 -23.99 -15.96
N SER A 407 -0.21 -24.72 -16.16
CA SER A 407 -1.28 -24.89 -15.16
C SER A 407 -2.04 -26.19 -15.39
N THR A 408 -2.85 -26.58 -14.42
CA THR A 408 -3.86 -27.63 -14.55
C THR A 408 -5.23 -26.96 -14.43
N GLY A 409 -6.01 -26.94 -15.50
CA GLY A 409 -7.28 -26.21 -15.51
C GLY A 409 -8.14 -26.35 -16.76
N LYS A 410 -9.22 -25.56 -16.80
CA LYS A 410 -10.26 -25.61 -17.84
C LYS A 410 -9.98 -24.70 -19.05
N THR A 411 -9.05 -23.76 -18.91
CA THR A 411 -8.64 -22.80 -19.96
C THR A 411 -7.13 -22.80 -20.17
N GLY A 412 -6.69 -22.43 -21.36
CA GLY A 412 -5.28 -22.35 -21.76
C GLY A 412 -4.52 -21.23 -21.04
N VAL A 413 -3.19 -21.32 -21.10
CA VAL A 413 -2.24 -20.39 -20.46
C VAL A 413 -1.43 -19.59 -21.49
N GLU A 414 -1.93 -19.47 -22.71
CA GLU A 414 -1.27 -18.74 -23.81
C GLU A 414 -1.01 -17.28 -23.44
N MET A 415 -1.98 -16.66 -22.76
CA MET A 415 -1.92 -15.25 -22.41
C MET A 415 -0.90 -14.99 -21.29
N GLU A 416 -0.73 -15.93 -20.36
CA GLU A 416 0.25 -15.85 -19.30
C GLU A 416 1.67 -15.93 -19.85
N ALA A 417 1.94 -16.82 -20.80
CA ALA A 417 3.23 -16.90 -21.49
C ALA A 417 3.53 -15.63 -22.29
N MET A 418 2.55 -15.13 -23.07
CA MET A 418 2.69 -13.91 -23.87
C MET A 418 2.90 -12.66 -23.01
N THR A 419 2.19 -12.57 -21.89
CA THR A 419 2.34 -11.47 -20.93
C THR A 419 3.71 -11.52 -20.27
N ALA A 420 4.21 -12.71 -19.92
CA ALA A 420 5.53 -12.86 -19.31
C ALA A 420 6.64 -12.28 -20.19
N VAL A 421 6.69 -12.67 -21.48
CA VAL A 421 7.72 -12.19 -22.41
C VAL A 421 7.57 -10.70 -22.72
N THR A 422 6.34 -10.20 -22.77
CA THR A 422 6.06 -8.77 -23.02
C THR A 422 6.56 -7.89 -21.86
N ILE A 423 6.23 -8.28 -20.63
CA ILE A 423 6.63 -7.52 -19.43
C ILE A 423 8.15 -7.60 -19.22
N ALA A 424 8.76 -8.76 -19.49
CA ALA A 424 10.21 -8.89 -19.49
C ALA A 424 10.85 -7.95 -20.52
N GLY A 425 10.34 -7.92 -21.76
CA GLY A 425 10.82 -7.02 -22.82
C GLY A 425 10.68 -5.53 -22.48
N LEU A 426 9.54 -5.13 -21.92
CA LEU A 426 9.32 -3.76 -21.42
C LEU A 426 10.28 -3.40 -20.29
N THR A 427 10.64 -4.37 -19.45
CA THR A 427 11.61 -4.17 -18.37
C THR A 427 13.02 -4.00 -18.91
N VAL A 428 13.42 -4.79 -19.91
CA VAL A 428 14.69 -4.57 -20.63
C VAL A 428 14.73 -3.16 -21.21
N TYR A 429 13.64 -2.71 -21.85
CA TYR A 429 13.53 -1.34 -22.35
C TYR A 429 13.68 -0.32 -21.21
N ASP A 430 12.96 -0.46 -20.09
CA ASP A 430 13.02 0.50 -18.97
C ASP A 430 14.44 0.67 -18.40
N MET A 431 15.15 -0.45 -18.28
CA MET A 431 16.51 -0.53 -17.77
C MET A 431 17.51 0.10 -18.74
N CYS A 432 17.25 0.02 -20.04
CA CYS A 432 18.17 0.46 -21.09
C CYS A 432 17.83 1.82 -21.72
N LYS A 433 16.61 2.36 -21.53
CA LYS A 433 16.13 3.59 -22.21
C LYS A 433 16.93 4.87 -21.93
N ALA A 434 17.84 4.84 -20.97
CA ALA A 434 18.75 5.96 -20.70
C ALA A 434 19.95 5.95 -21.66
N ALA A 435 20.37 4.78 -22.15
CA ALA A 435 21.50 4.61 -23.05
C ALA A 435 21.10 4.76 -24.53
N SER A 436 19.88 4.35 -24.90
CA SER A 436 19.28 4.57 -26.22
C SER A 436 17.75 4.62 -26.13
N LYS A 437 17.10 5.40 -27.01
CA LYS A 437 15.64 5.41 -27.18
C LYS A 437 15.17 4.56 -28.35
N ASP A 438 16.08 4.10 -29.20
CA ASP A 438 15.76 3.35 -30.42
C ASP A 438 15.55 1.85 -30.18
N ILE A 439 15.45 1.44 -28.91
CA ILE A 439 15.25 0.04 -28.52
C ILE A 439 13.87 -0.42 -29.00
N GLN A 440 13.81 -1.56 -29.68
CA GLN A 440 12.57 -2.12 -30.21
C GLN A 440 12.25 -3.44 -29.53
N ILE A 441 10.97 -3.63 -29.18
CA ILE A 441 10.44 -4.92 -28.74
C ILE A 441 9.66 -5.49 -29.92
N THR A 442 10.08 -6.63 -30.42
CA THR A 442 9.52 -7.28 -31.61
C THR A 442 9.13 -8.72 -31.32
N ASP A 443 8.42 -9.33 -32.26
CA ASP A 443 8.19 -10.77 -32.32
C ASP A 443 7.55 -11.38 -31.07
N VAL A 444 6.69 -10.62 -30.37
CA VAL A 444 5.88 -11.17 -29.27
C VAL A 444 4.88 -12.15 -29.86
N ARG A 445 5.12 -13.45 -29.67
CA ARG A 445 4.34 -14.50 -30.33
C ARG A 445 4.34 -15.82 -29.55
N LEU A 446 3.27 -16.59 -29.70
CA LEU A 446 3.17 -17.95 -29.18
C LEU A 446 3.98 -18.89 -30.06
N GLU A 447 4.78 -19.78 -29.46
CA GLU A 447 5.60 -20.78 -30.16
C GLU A 447 5.01 -22.18 -30.02
N HIS A 448 4.48 -22.51 -28.85
CA HIS A 448 3.93 -23.82 -28.58
C HIS A 448 2.82 -23.74 -27.53
N LYS A 449 1.81 -24.62 -27.64
CA LYS A 449 0.87 -24.88 -26.57
C LYS A 449 0.44 -26.35 -26.56
N THR A 450 0.11 -26.86 -25.37
CA THR A 450 -0.43 -28.20 -25.18
C THR A 450 -1.70 -28.21 -24.35
N GLY A 451 -2.54 -29.20 -24.60
CA GLY A 451 -3.73 -29.48 -23.80
C GLY A 451 -5.00 -28.71 -24.17
N GLY A 452 -6.14 -29.26 -23.74
CA GLY A 452 -7.48 -28.77 -24.09
C GLY A 452 -8.03 -29.31 -25.40
N LYS A 453 -9.28 -28.93 -25.71
CA LYS A 453 -10.04 -29.44 -26.86
C LYS A 453 -9.39 -29.14 -28.21
N SER A 454 -8.61 -28.06 -28.32
CA SER A 454 -7.92 -27.69 -29.57
C SER A 454 -6.70 -28.57 -29.86
N GLY A 455 -6.29 -29.44 -28.93
CA GLY A 455 -5.06 -30.21 -29.04
C GLY A 455 -3.80 -29.35 -28.92
N ASP A 456 -2.67 -29.99 -29.20
CA ASP A 456 -1.36 -29.38 -29.17
C ASP A 456 -1.12 -28.57 -30.46
N TRP A 457 -0.48 -27.42 -30.31
CA TRP A 457 -0.16 -26.55 -31.43
C TRP A 457 1.30 -26.11 -31.30
N SER A 458 2.01 -26.12 -32.42
CA SER A 458 3.36 -25.58 -32.53
C SER A 458 3.42 -24.67 -33.75
N ARG A 459 4.19 -23.60 -33.65
CA ARG A 459 4.48 -22.73 -34.78
C ARG A 459 5.31 -23.52 -35.81
N GLU A 460 4.86 -23.52 -37.06
CA GLU A 460 5.66 -23.98 -38.19
C GLU A 460 6.71 -22.91 -38.51
N GLU A 461 7.94 -23.33 -38.83
CA GLU A 461 9.10 -22.46 -39.08
C GLU A 461 8.92 -21.51 -40.27
#